data_AF-V9GEP3-F1
#
_entry.id   AF-V9GEP3-F1
#
_cell.length_a   1.000
_cell.length_b   1.000
_cell.length_c   1.000
_cell.angle_alpha   90.00
_cell.angle_beta   90.00
_cell.angle_gamma   90.00
#
_symmetry.space_group_name_H-M   'P 1'
#
loop_
_entity.id
_entity.type
_entity.pdbx_description
1 polymer ?
#
loop_
_entity_poly.entity_id
_entity_poly.type
_entity_poly.pdbx_seq_one_letter_code
_entity_poly.pdbx_strand_id
1 'polypeptide(L)'
;MFLTDKDMIMHGLLCKNSYNLRELLKINLEQEGYLQTSPTEYYIATVLDEIIRLLTSIIRWEDDFKDGFDSDKVKTLLGNLIIQGMNNEINMYLRKFMETLVNLLLWKNLSDERYIKYYYLVNVYNSLKNEISDLDEFYNIRSERKGRQLTNIENLILQESIHIDENKCFFIFIGDSRSRTNIKGTNLYLKESSYRYKLKKALKSSDNLDKLLLGFTYERYSYASSKIHFNSNIDHQHSEVLANTIRFMMVMINRIICLCGEVLEITDLDEIKNLDVYMDKLKSSIGWYTPLTKDIYDIDDYVYTLDGKLGRITEKKTSRKYGYKSYKILFLNDNGENIVEDYFPAHEFKRIQPKEKLYDMVFKSQPQFKGIYEENPDEVKLKSCLDEAIKVVWELSLKDKYINNKAK
;
A
#
# COMPACT_ATOMS: atom_id res chain seq x y z
N MET A 1 3.34 27.94 -0.12
CA MET A 1 3.52 26.97 0.98
C MET A 1 2.87 25.66 0.59
N PHE A 2 3.69 24.63 0.52
CA PHE A 2 3.32 23.32 0.00
C PHE A 2 2.84 22.38 1.13
N LEU A 3 3.41 22.56 2.33
CA LEU A 3 2.96 21.98 3.58
C LEU A 3 2.22 22.99 4.47
N THR A 4 1.29 22.53 5.29
CA THR A 4 0.61 23.36 6.30
C THR A 4 1.40 23.41 7.61
N ASP A 5 1.15 24.38 8.49
CA ASP A 5 1.78 24.43 9.83
C ASP A 5 1.64 23.11 10.60
N LYS A 6 0.48 22.46 10.49
CA LYS A 6 0.23 21.14 11.10
C LYS A 6 1.09 20.04 10.50
N ASP A 7 1.37 20.12 9.19
CA ASP A 7 2.24 19.16 8.50
C ASP A 7 3.70 19.39 8.93
N MET A 8 4.12 20.64 9.14
CA MET A 8 5.45 20.99 9.66
C MET A 8 5.64 20.52 11.12
N ILE A 9 4.62 20.63 11.96
CA ILE A 9 4.65 20.05 13.33
C ILE A 9 4.84 18.54 13.26
N MET A 10 4.11 17.85 12.38
CA MET A 10 4.25 16.41 12.19
C MET A 10 5.65 16.03 11.72
N HIS A 11 6.17 16.74 10.72
CA HIS A 11 7.52 16.55 10.21
C HIS A 11 8.56 16.70 11.33
N GLY A 12 8.49 17.76 12.14
CA GLY A 12 9.40 17.97 13.27
C GLY A 12 9.36 16.84 14.31
N LEU A 13 8.18 16.31 14.61
CA LEU A 13 8.03 15.16 15.51
C LEU A 13 8.64 13.88 14.93
N LEU A 14 8.44 13.63 13.63
CA LEU A 14 9.04 12.48 12.95
C LEU A 14 10.56 12.58 12.92
N CYS A 15 11.11 13.78 12.69
CA CYS A 15 12.55 14.05 12.80
C CYS A 15 13.06 13.72 14.21
N LYS A 16 12.40 14.24 15.25
CA LYS A 16 12.79 14.00 16.64
C LYS A 16 12.75 12.51 16.99
N ASN A 17 11.65 11.81 16.68
CA ASN A 17 11.47 10.41 17.07
C ASN A 17 12.40 9.49 16.29
N SER A 18 12.56 9.71 14.98
CA SER A 18 13.48 8.92 14.17
C SER A 18 14.93 9.09 14.64
N TYR A 19 15.35 10.32 14.93
CA TYR A 19 16.68 10.61 15.48
C TYR A 19 16.89 10.01 16.88
N ASN A 20 15.96 10.23 17.81
CA ASN A 20 16.07 9.71 19.17
C ASN A 20 16.18 8.18 19.18
N LEU A 21 15.35 7.50 18.39
CA LEU A 21 15.41 6.04 18.29
C LEU A 21 16.74 5.59 17.68
N ARG A 22 17.24 6.32 16.68
CA ARG A 22 18.50 6.01 15.98
C ARG A 22 19.73 6.15 16.89
N GLU A 23 19.73 7.12 17.80
CA GLU A 23 20.81 7.37 18.78
C GLU A 23 20.90 6.27 19.86
N LEU A 24 19.81 5.54 20.11
CA LEU A 24 19.81 4.43 21.07
C LEU A 24 20.54 3.18 20.56
N LEU A 25 20.68 3.05 19.23
CA LEU A 25 21.18 1.83 18.58
C LEU A 25 22.70 1.77 18.58
N LYS A 26 23.25 0.64 19.00
CA LYS A 26 24.70 0.43 19.11
C LYS A 26 25.20 -0.40 17.93
N ILE A 27 25.39 0.28 16.82
CA ILE A 27 25.84 -0.34 15.58
C ILE A 27 27.31 -0.05 15.29
N ASN A 28 28.01 -0.99 14.65
CA ASN A 28 29.33 -0.76 14.10
C ASN A 28 29.24 -0.48 12.59
N LEU A 29 29.46 0.76 12.16
CA LEU A 29 29.35 1.15 10.75
C LEU A 29 30.39 0.48 9.83
N GLU A 30 31.47 -0.08 10.39
CA GLU A 30 32.52 -0.78 9.64
C GLU A 30 32.20 -2.26 9.40
N GLN A 31 31.12 -2.78 9.99
CA GLN A 31 30.74 -4.18 9.92
C GLN A 31 29.49 -4.40 9.06
N GLU A 32 29.49 -5.52 8.31
CA GLU A 32 28.30 -5.97 7.58
C GLU A 32 27.21 -6.45 8.55
N GLY A 33 25.94 -6.40 8.12
CA GLY A 33 24.80 -6.64 9.01
C GLY A 33 24.79 -8.00 9.74
N TYR A 34 25.33 -9.06 9.11
CA TYR A 34 25.44 -10.38 9.76
C TYR A 34 26.62 -10.52 10.73
N LEU A 35 27.53 -9.54 10.79
CA LEU A 35 28.67 -9.48 11.73
C LEU A 35 28.37 -8.61 12.97
N GLN A 36 27.26 -7.89 12.95
CA GLN A 36 26.84 -7.03 14.06
C GLN A 36 26.53 -7.86 15.31
N THR A 37 26.79 -7.27 16.48
CA THR A 37 26.38 -7.86 17.75
C THR A 37 24.87 -8.02 17.84
N SER A 38 24.11 -7.01 17.39
CA SER A 38 22.66 -7.09 17.15
C SER A 38 22.37 -6.78 15.68
N PRO A 39 22.11 -7.82 14.85
CA PRO A 39 21.63 -7.64 13.49
C PRO A 39 20.29 -6.88 13.42
N THR A 40 19.46 -6.99 14.46
CA THR A 40 18.17 -6.30 14.58
C THR A 40 18.36 -4.80 14.70
N GLU A 41 19.21 -4.35 15.62
CA GLU A 41 19.53 -2.93 15.78
C GLU A 41 20.13 -2.35 14.50
N TYR A 42 21.00 -3.10 13.82
CA TYR A 42 21.55 -2.68 12.53
C TYR A 42 20.48 -2.55 11.44
N TYR A 43 19.57 -3.52 11.32
CA TYR A 43 18.45 -3.44 10.40
C TYR A 43 17.61 -2.18 10.64
N ILE A 44 17.25 -1.94 11.90
CA ILE A 44 16.42 -0.80 12.27
C ILE A 44 17.17 0.51 12.06
N ALA A 45 18.46 0.58 12.35
CA ALA A 45 19.27 1.75 12.06
C ALA A 45 19.25 2.12 10.58
N THR A 46 19.42 1.13 9.68
CA THR A 46 19.35 1.38 8.24
C THR A 46 17.97 1.87 7.77
N VAL A 47 16.90 1.40 8.42
CA VAL A 47 15.54 1.88 8.18
C VAL A 47 15.37 3.33 8.62
N LEU A 48 15.86 3.68 9.80
CA LEU A 48 15.78 5.03 10.35
C LEU A 48 16.63 6.02 9.54
N ASP A 49 17.80 5.60 9.06
CA ASP A 49 18.64 6.41 8.18
C ASP A 49 17.90 6.77 6.88
N GLU A 50 17.15 5.84 6.28
CA GLU A 50 16.30 6.12 5.12
C GLU A 50 15.11 7.05 5.44
N ILE A 51 14.51 6.93 6.64
CA ILE A 51 13.48 7.87 7.10
C ILE A 51 14.04 9.29 7.23
N ILE A 52 15.21 9.44 7.86
CA ILE A 52 15.89 10.73 8.04
C ILE A 52 16.24 11.35 6.67
N ARG A 53 16.66 10.54 5.69
CA ARG A 53 16.87 10.99 4.30
C ARG A 53 15.60 11.53 3.67
N LEU A 54 14.46 10.83 3.79
CA LEU A 54 13.18 11.35 3.30
C LEU A 54 12.81 12.66 4.00
N LEU A 55 12.91 12.71 5.34
CA LEU A 55 12.56 13.90 6.11
C LEU A 55 13.42 15.11 5.69
N THR A 56 14.69 14.88 5.35
CA THR A 56 15.57 15.91 4.78
C THR A 56 15.15 16.30 3.36
N SER A 57 14.75 15.34 2.51
CA SER A 57 14.17 15.63 1.17
C SER A 57 12.90 16.48 1.28
N ILE A 58 12.06 16.27 2.29
CA ILE A 58 10.85 17.07 2.51
C ILE A 58 11.18 18.53 2.82
N ILE A 59 12.21 18.80 3.63
CA ILE A 59 12.68 20.17 3.87
C ILE A 59 13.10 20.83 2.56
N ARG A 60 13.92 20.12 1.76
CA ARG A 60 14.37 20.61 0.47
C ARG A 60 13.20 20.90 -0.47
N TRP A 61 12.21 20.01 -0.56
CA TRP A 61 11.03 20.25 -1.39
C TRP A 61 10.20 21.45 -0.91
N GLU A 62 10.03 21.64 0.41
CA GLU A 62 9.34 22.82 0.92
C GLU A 62 10.10 24.11 0.57
N ASP A 63 11.43 24.09 0.61
CA ASP A 63 12.26 25.21 0.19
C ASP A 63 12.15 25.48 -1.33
N ASP A 64 12.21 24.42 -2.15
CA ASP A 64 12.11 24.49 -3.62
C ASP A 64 10.74 25.05 -4.08
N PHE A 65 9.67 24.82 -3.30
CA PHE A 65 8.29 25.22 -3.63
C PHE A 65 7.68 26.20 -2.61
N LYS A 66 8.52 26.94 -1.87
CA LYS A 66 8.10 27.85 -0.80
C LYS A 66 7.13 28.93 -1.28
N ASP A 67 7.42 29.51 -2.44
CA ASP A 67 6.60 30.53 -3.13
C ASP A 67 5.39 29.92 -3.87
N GLY A 68 5.17 28.61 -3.71
CA GLY A 68 4.16 27.85 -4.42
C GLY A 68 4.61 27.41 -5.81
N PHE A 69 3.78 26.58 -6.44
CA PHE A 69 3.96 26.24 -7.85
C PHE A 69 3.53 27.46 -8.68
N ASP A 70 4.51 28.25 -9.14
CA ASP A 70 4.28 29.36 -10.06
C ASP A 70 3.51 28.83 -11.29
N SER A 71 2.25 29.25 -11.42
CA SER A 71 1.31 28.71 -12.42
C SER A 71 1.77 28.92 -13.85
N ASP A 72 2.63 29.92 -14.09
CA ASP A 72 3.19 30.18 -15.42
C ASP A 72 4.45 29.35 -15.66
N LYS A 73 5.26 29.09 -14.62
CA LYS A 73 6.39 28.14 -14.71
C LYS A 73 5.93 26.69 -14.81
N VAL A 74 4.85 26.29 -14.15
CA VAL A 74 4.26 24.93 -14.25
C VAL A 74 3.83 24.63 -15.69
N LYS A 75 3.45 25.65 -16.47
CA LYS A 75 3.13 25.49 -17.89
C LYS A 75 4.36 25.37 -18.78
N THR A 76 5.56 25.68 -18.27
CA THR A 76 6.82 25.49 -19.02
C THR A 76 7.30 24.03 -18.97
N LEU A 77 8.07 23.61 -19.97
CA LEU A 77 8.71 22.29 -19.97
C LEU A 77 9.60 22.11 -18.73
N LEU A 78 10.40 23.12 -18.38
CA LEU A 78 11.30 23.05 -17.23
C LEU A 78 10.54 22.88 -15.90
N GLY A 79 9.46 23.64 -15.68
CA GLY A 79 8.64 23.49 -14.48
C GLY A 79 8.00 22.11 -14.39
N ASN A 80 7.49 21.57 -15.49
CA ASN A 80 6.97 20.19 -15.52
C ASN A 80 8.05 19.15 -15.22
N LEU A 81 9.27 19.30 -15.76
CA LEU A 81 10.37 18.38 -15.49
C LEU A 81 10.81 18.42 -14.01
N ILE A 82 10.80 19.59 -13.38
CA ILE A 82 11.09 19.73 -11.94
C ILE A 82 10.03 18.98 -11.11
N ILE A 83 8.75 19.19 -11.41
CA ILE A 83 7.63 18.51 -10.73
C ILE A 83 7.70 17.00 -10.93
N GLN A 84 8.01 16.56 -12.15
CA GLN A 84 8.18 15.14 -12.46
C GLN A 84 9.37 14.53 -11.71
N GLY A 85 10.50 15.25 -11.63
CA GLY A 85 11.66 14.82 -10.85
C GLY A 85 11.31 14.63 -9.37
N MET A 86 10.60 15.59 -8.77
CA MET A 86 10.08 15.47 -7.40
C MET A 86 9.12 14.27 -7.26
N ASN A 87 8.17 14.10 -8.19
CA ASN A 87 7.21 12.99 -8.16
C ASN A 87 7.92 11.63 -8.25
N ASN A 88 8.96 11.51 -9.08
CA ASN A 88 9.76 10.29 -9.18
C ASN A 88 10.45 9.98 -7.85
N GLU A 89 11.04 10.99 -7.21
CA GLU A 89 11.69 10.82 -5.90
C GLU A 89 10.67 10.43 -4.80
N ILE A 90 9.49 11.06 -4.77
CA ILE A 90 8.38 10.70 -3.88
C ILE A 90 8.00 9.22 -4.08
N ASN A 91 7.80 8.78 -5.33
CA ASN A 91 7.43 7.40 -5.62
C ASN A 91 8.55 6.39 -5.32
N MET A 92 9.82 6.79 -5.47
CA MET A 92 10.97 5.98 -5.05
C MET A 92 10.94 5.74 -3.54
N TYR A 93 10.76 6.79 -2.75
CA TYR A 93 10.63 6.67 -1.31
C TYR A 93 9.39 5.89 -0.89
N LEU A 94 8.24 6.13 -1.53
CA LEU A 94 7.01 5.38 -1.27
C LEU A 94 7.24 3.88 -1.49
N ARG A 95 7.92 3.49 -2.58
CA ARG A 95 8.29 2.10 -2.85
C ARG A 95 9.17 1.52 -1.75
N LYS A 96 10.24 2.23 -1.36
CA LYS A 96 11.14 1.81 -0.26
C LYS A 96 10.38 1.62 1.05
N PHE A 97 9.53 2.58 1.43
CA PHE A 97 8.78 2.49 2.69
C PHE A 97 7.69 1.43 2.67
N MET A 98 7.10 1.12 1.52
CA MET A 98 6.23 -0.06 1.38
C MET A 98 7.01 -1.38 1.58
N GLU A 99 8.24 -1.49 1.08
CA GLU A 99 9.11 -2.65 1.31
C GLU A 99 9.51 -2.77 2.79
N THR A 100 9.91 -1.66 3.40
CA THR A 100 10.25 -1.57 4.82
C THR A 100 9.06 -1.93 5.72
N LEU A 101 7.87 -1.36 5.44
CA LEU A 101 6.66 -1.65 6.22
C LEU A 101 6.30 -3.13 6.16
N VAL A 102 6.33 -3.75 4.96
CA VAL A 102 6.10 -5.19 4.82
C VAL A 102 7.11 -6.00 5.64
N ASN A 103 8.39 -5.66 5.55
CA ASN A 103 9.42 -6.39 6.28
C ASN A 103 9.26 -6.24 7.79
N LEU A 104 9.04 -5.04 8.32
CA LEU A 104 8.86 -4.81 9.76
C LEU A 104 7.61 -5.51 10.31
N LEU A 105 6.49 -5.50 9.57
CA LEU A 105 5.29 -6.24 9.96
C LEU A 105 5.53 -7.75 10.05
N LEU A 106 6.42 -8.28 9.20
CA LEU A 106 6.79 -9.70 9.22
C LEU A 106 7.86 -9.99 10.29
N TRP A 107 8.81 -9.09 10.51
CA TRP A 107 9.81 -9.18 11.58
C TRP A 107 9.20 -9.11 12.97
N LYS A 108 8.16 -8.30 13.16
CA LYS A 108 7.39 -8.26 14.41
C LYS A 108 6.87 -9.64 14.83
N ASN A 109 6.58 -10.52 13.86
CA ASN A 109 6.11 -11.88 14.13
C ASN A 109 7.26 -12.90 14.26
N LEU A 110 8.51 -12.47 14.13
CA LEU A 110 9.71 -13.29 14.08
C LEU A 110 10.84 -12.58 14.87
N SER A 111 10.71 -12.59 16.21
CA SER A 111 11.56 -11.85 17.16
C SER A 111 12.97 -12.44 17.38
N ASP A 112 13.34 -13.49 16.65
CA ASP A 112 14.63 -14.16 16.82
C ASP A 112 15.68 -13.57 15.86
N GLU A 113 16.70 -12.92 16.44
CA GLU A 113 17.77 -12.23 15.70
C GLU A 113 18.50 -13.13 14.68
N ARG A 114 18.51 -14.45 14.92
CA ARG A 114 19.11 -15.41 13.98
C ARG A 114 18.47 -15.35 12.61
N TYR A 115 17.17 -15.06 12.52
CA TYR A 115 16.49 -14.91 11.23
C TYR A 115 16.90 -13.63 10.51
N ILE A 116 17.16 -12.54 11.22
CA ILE A 116 17.67 -11.29 10.63
C ILE A 116 19.12 -11.49 10.18
N LYS A 117 19.95 -12.15 10.98
CA LYS A 117 21.31 -12.56 10.57
C LYS A 117 21.27 -13.43 9.31
N TYR A 118 20.40 -14.43 9.28
CA TYR A 118 20.22 -15.31 8.13
C TYR A 118 19.74 -14.55 6.90
N TYR A 119 18.83 -13.58 7.07
CA TYR A 119 18.42 -12.66 6.00
C TYR A 119 19.60 -11.90 5.40
N TYR A 120 20.49 -11.33 6.22
CA TYR A 120 21.70 -10.66 5.72
C TYR A 120 22.62 -11.62 4.97
N LEU A 121 22.86 -12.82 5.51
CA LEU A 121 23.70 -13.83 4.86
C LEU A 121 23.15 -14.24 3.49
N VAL A 122 21.83 -14.45 3.38
CA VAL A 122 21.17 -14.80 2.13
C VAL A 122 21.29 -13.66 1.10
N ASN A 123 21.10 -12.41 1.51
CA ASN A 123 21.25 -11.27 0.60
C ASN A 123 22.69 -11.15 0.06
N VAL A 124 23.69 -11.28 0.94
CA VAL A 124 25.11 -11.21 0.55
C VAL A 124 25.49 -12.38 -0.34
N TYR A 125 24.98 -13.59 -0.04
CA TYR A 125 25.15 -14.75 -0.91
C TYR A 125 24.63 -14.50 -2.32
N ASN A 126 23.40 -13.99 -2.47
CA ASN A 126 22.81 -13.73 -3.77
C ASN A 126 23.53 -12.60 -4.52
N SER A 127 23.95 -11.54 -3.83
CA SER A 127 24.76 -10.46 -4.43
C SER A 127 26.08 -10.98 -4.98
N LEU A 128 26.85 -11.71 -4.17
CA LEU A 128 28.14 -12.29 -4.59
C LEU A 128 27.96 -13.27 -5.74
N LYS A 129 26.91 -14.09 -5.72
CA LYS A 129 26.61 -15.04 -6.79
C LYS A 129 26.31 -14.33 -8.11
N ASN A 130 25.49 -13.30 -8.08
CA ASN A 130 25.17 -12.49 -9.28
C ASN A 130 26.42 -11.79 -9.79
N GLU A 131 27.20 -11.16 -8.92
CA GLU A 131 28.45 -10.50 -9.30
C GLU A 131 29.48 -11.45 -9.91
N ILE A 132 29.61 -12.68 -9.41
CA ILE A 132 30.48 -13.70 -10.01
C ILE A 132 29.94 -14.12 -11.38
N SER A 133 28.62 -14.27 -11.51
CA SER A 133 27.96 -14.59 -12.79
C SER A 133 28.21 -13.48 -13.82
N ASP A 134 28.03 -12.22 -13.44
CA ASP A 134 28.25 -11.07 -14.32
C ASP A 134 29.71 -10.97 -14.79
N LEU A 135 30.65 -11.27 -13.90
CA LEU A 135 32.07 -11.31 -14.24
C LEU A 135 32.40 -12.39 -15.28
N ASP A 136 31.76 -13.55 -15.19
CA ASP A 136 31.93 -14.63 -16.17
C ASP A 136 31.19 -14.28 -17.48
N GLU A 137 29.96 -13.80 -17.41
CA GLU A 137 29.12 -13.51 -18.58
C GLU A 137 29.61 -12.32 -19.41
N PHE A 138 29.84 -11.18 -18.77
CA PHE A 138 30.14 -9.93 -19.48
C PHE A 138 31.63 -9.70 -19.70
N TYR A 139 32.48 -10.32 -18.89
CA TYR A 139 33.92 -10.11 -18.91
C TYR A 139 34.71 -11.40 -19.13
N ASN A 140 34.09 -12.58 -19.09
CA ASN A 140 34.74 -13.88 -19.21
C ASN A 140 35.91 -14.07 -18.22
N ILE A 141 35.73 -13.57 -16.99
CA ILE A 141 36.74 -13.70 -15.92
C ILE A 141 36.18 -14.38 -14.67
N ARG A 142 37.04 -15.16 -14.00
CA ARG A 142 36.75 -15.79 -12.72
C ARG A 142 37.53 -15.13 -11.60
N SER A 143 36.82 -14.52 -10.66
CA SER A 143 37.45 -13.88 -9.49
C SER A 143 37.64 -14.87 -8.34
N GLU A 144 38.89 -15.29 -8.10
CA GLU A 144 39.21 -16.14 -6.94
C GLU A 144 38.84 -15.48 -5.61
N ARG A 145 39.04 -14.18 -5.48
CA ARG A 145 38.70 -13.42 -4.28
C ARG A 145 37.21 -13.53 -3.97
N LYS A 146 36.35 -13.26 -4.95
CA LYS A 146 34.89 -13.37 -4.77
C LYS A 146 34.47 -14.82 -4.53
N GLY A 147 35.10 -15.79 -5.19
CA GLY A 147 34.87 -17.21 -4.95
C GLY A 147 35.17 -17.64 -3.51
N ARG A 148 36.27 -17.14 -2.92
CA ARG A 148 36.60 -17.36 -1.50
C ARG A 148 35.59 -16.68 -0.57
N GLN A 149 35.18 -15.45 -0.88
CA GLN A 149 34.13 -14.75 -0.12
C GLN A 149 32.81 -15.53 -0.14
N LEU A 150 32.37 -16.00 -1.32
CA LEU A 150 31.17 -16.82 -1.46
C LEU A 150 31.27 -18.09 -0.61
N THR A 151 32.41 -18.80 -0.66
CA THR A 151 32.65 -20.01 0.15
C THR A 151 32.56 -19.72 1.66
N ASN A 152 33.04 -18.57 2.11
CA ASN A 152 32.94 -18.16 3.50
C ASN A 152 31.48 -17.90 3.91
N ILE A 153 30.72 -17.20 3.08
CA ILE A 153 29.29 -16.95 3.32
C ILE A 153 28.49 -18.27 3.31
N GLU A 154 28.80 -19.19 2.41
CA GLU A 154 28.20 -20.53 2.38
C GLU A 154 28.42 -21.29 3.70
N ASN A 155 29.61 -21.20 4.29
CA ASN A 155 29.88 -21.80 5.60
C ASN A 155 29.05 -21.16 6.72
N LEU A 156 28.93 -19.83 6.73
CA LEU A 156 28.11 -19.12 7.71
C LEU A 156 26.62 -19.46 7.56
N ILE A 157 26.12 -19.56 6.32
CA ILE A 157 24.76 -20.01 6.02
C ILE A 157 24.52 -21.41 6.57
N LEU A 158 25.44 -22.35 6.34
CA LEU A 158 25.31 -23.71 6.88
C LEU A 158 25.26 -23.71 8.42
N GLN A 159 26.13 -22.92 9.06
CA GLN A 159 26.18 -22.79 10.52
C GLN A 159 24.89 -22.19 11.11
N GLU A 160 24.29 -21.21 10.46
CA GLU A 160 23.03 -20.63 10.94
C GLU A 160 21.82 -21.51 10.59
N SER A 161 21.83 -22.17 9.44
CA SER A 161 20.67 -22.93 8.92
C SER A 161 20.17 -24.04 9.84
N ILE A 162 21.04 -24.63 10.68
CA ILE A 162 20.65 -25.65 11.67
C ILE A 162 19.70 -25.12 12.75
N HIS A 163 19.62 -23.79 12.92
CA HIS A 163 18.78 -23.11 13.90
C HIS A 163 17.57 -22.42 13.27
N ILE A 164 17.42 -22.49 11.94
CA ILE A 164 16.43 -21.76 11.18
C ILE A 164 15.36 -22.71 10.65
N ASP A 165 14.09 -22.40 10.90
CA ASP A 165 12.98 -23.02 10.20
C ASP A 165 12.68 -22.21 8.93
N GLU A 166 13.08 -22.76 7.78
CA GLU A 166 12.90 -22.13 6.46
C GLU A 166 11.44 -21.75 6.20
N ASN A 167 10.44 -22.45 6.77
CA ASN A 167 9.02 -22.14 6.58
C ASN A 167 8.61 -20.79 7.17
N LYS A 168 9.32 -20.34 8.22
CA LYS A 168 9.12 -19.03 8.85
C LYS A 168 9.80 -17.90 8.08
N CYS A 169 10.85 -18.21 7.32
CA CYS A 169 11.59 -17.22 6.54
C CYS A 169 10.69 -16.64 5.44
N PHE A 170 10.20 -15.42 5.66
CA PHE A 170 9.41 -14.72 4.65
C PHE A 170 10.26 -14.16 3.52
N PHE A 171 11.57 -14.02 3.74
CA PHE A 171 12.51 -13.40 2.80
C PHE A 171 13.06 -14.38 1.75
N ILE A 172 12.96 -15.69 1.96
CA ILE A 172 13.32 -16.71 0.97
C ILE A 172 12.09 -17.24 0.23
N PHE A 173 12.27 -17.59 -1.04
CA PHE A 173 11.24 -18.22 -1.86
C PHE A 173 11.20 -19.72 -1.61
N ILE A 174 10.16 -20.17 -0.93
CA ILE A 174 9.88 -21.60 -0.70
C ILE A 174 9.04 -22.10 -1.88
N GLY A 175 9.74 -22.65 -2.87
CA GLY A 175 9.17 -23.21 -4.09
C GLY A 175 9.27 -24.72 -4.16
N ASP A 176 9.33 -25.24 -5.38
CA ASP A 176 9.57 -26.65 -5.64
C ASP A 176 10.97 -27.11 -5.19
N SER A 177 11.22 -28.41 -5.20
CA SER A 177 12.53 -28.97 -4.82
C SER A 177 13.67 -28.49 -5.75
N ARG A 178 13.35 -28.03 -6.97
CA ARG A 178 14.33 -27.53 -7.94
C ARG A 178 14.82 -26.12 -7.60
N SER A 179 14.08 -25.36 -6.80
CA SER A 179 14.54 -24.05 -6.33
C SER A 179 15.53 -24.12 -5.16
N ARG A 180 15.92 -25.32 -4.72
CA ARG A 180 16.90 -25.50 -3.65
C ARG A 180 18.32 -25.41 -4.21
N THR A 181 19.19 -24.76 -3.44
CA THR A 181 20.62 -24.70 -3.70
C THR A 181 21.31 -25.75 -2.84
N ASN A 182 22.14 -26.60 -3.46
CA ASN A 182 23.01 -27.51 -2.71
C ASN A 182 24.28 -26.77 -2.28
N ILE A 183 24.47 -26.61 -0.97
CA ILE A 183 25.73 -26.13 -0.39
C ILE A 183 26.33 -27.30 0.39
N LYS A 184 27.44 -27.84 -0.12
CA LYS A 184 28.23 -28.90 0.55
C LYS A 184 27.39 -30.10 1.03
N GLY A 185 26.42 -30.53 0.21
CA GLY A 185 25.54 -31.65 0.52
C GLY A 185 24.22 -31.28 1.20
N THR A 186 24.07 -30.05 1.69
CA THR A 186 22.83 -29.56 2.31
C THR A 186 22.00 -28.79 1.28
N ASN A 187 20.72 -29.14 1.12
CA ASN A 187 19.80 -28.48 0.18
C ASN A 187 18.97 -27.42 0.89
N LEU A 188 19.23 -26.14 0.59
CA LEU A 188 18.60 -24.98 1.25
C LEU A 188 17.84 -24.09 0.26
N TYR A 189 16.79 -23.40 0.72
CA TYR A 189 16.15 -22.32 -0.04
C TYR A 189 16.90 -21.01 0.17
N LEU A 190 17.61 -20.55 -0.84
CA LEU A 190 18.40 -19.31 -0.78
C LEU A 190 17.95 -18.24 -1.77
N LYS A 191 17.03 -18.57 -2.68
CA LYS A 191 16.47 -17.60 -3.62
C LYS A 191 15.64 -16.58 -2.86
N GLU A 192 15.88 -15.29 -3.09
CA GLU A 192 15.06 -14.24 -2.50
C GLU A 192 13.61 -14.32 -2.97
N SER A 193 12.70 -14.07 -2.03
CA SER A 193 11.28 -13.94 -2.34
C SER A 193 10.96 -12.58 -2.96
N SER A 194 10.01 -12.58 -3.91
CA SER A 194 9.53 -11.34 -4.51
C SER A 194 8.76 -10.48 -3.52
N TYR A 195 8.72 -9.16 -3.74
CA TYR A 195 7.88 -8.27 -2.95
C TYR A 195 6.40 -8.71 -2.93
N ARG A 196 5.88 -9.18 -4.07
CA ARG A 196 4.50 -9.71 -4.16
C ARG A 196 4.27 -10.88 -3.19
N TYR A 197 5.26 -11.74 -3.00
CA TYR A 197 5.18 -12.84 -2.04
C TYR A 197 5.15 -12.31 -0.60
N LYS A 198 6.08 -11.41 -0.24
CA LYS A 198 6.16 -10.80 1.10
C LYS A 198 4.88 -10.02 1.44
N LEU A 199 4.40 -9.18 0.52
CA LEU A 199 3.16 -8.42 0.66
C LEU A 199 1.95 -9.34 0.92
N LYS A 200 1.82 -10.45 0.19
CA LYS A 200 0.74 -11.42 0.42
C LYS A 200 0.78 -12.05 1.81
N LYS A 201 1.97 -12.23 2.41
CA LYS A 201 2.11 -12.69 3.79
C LYS A 201 1.70 -11.58 4.77
N ALA A 202 2.25 -10.37 4.61
CA ALA A 202 1.96 -9.23 5.49
C ALA A 202 0.45 -8.90 5.53
N LEU A 203 -0.20 -8.77 4.38
CA LEU A 203 -1.63 -8.44 4.29
C LEU A 203 -2.57 -9.43 5.01
N LYS A 204 -2.13 -10.67 5.25
CA LYS A 204 -2.94 -11.65 6.00
C LYS A 204 -2.97 -11.38 7.50
N SER A 205 -1.87 -10.86 8.05
CA SER A 205 -1.69 -10.59 9.49
C SER A 205 -1.86 -9.12 9.85
N SER A 206 -1.91 -8.22 8.86
CA SER A 206 -2.08 -6.78 9.05
C SER A 206 -3.51 -6.38 9.48
N ASP A 207 -3.59 -5.36 10.33
CA ASP A 207 -4.83 -4.65 10.61
C ASP A 207 -5.28 -3.78 9.41
N ASN A 208 -6.39 -3.06 9.56
CA ASN A 208 -6.93 -2.24 8.46
C ASN A 208 -6.07 -1.02 8.14
N LEU A 209 -5.36 -0.45 9.12
CA LEU A 209 -4.46 0.68 8.90
C LEU A 209 -3.24 0.24 8.11
N ASP A 210 -2.61 -0.85 8.52
CA ASP A 210 -1.46 -1.43 7.83
C ASP A 210 -1.84 -1.85 6.40
N LYS A 211 -3.03 -2.44 6.20
CA LYS A 211 -3.56 -2.74 4.86
C LYS A 211 -3.78 -1.49 4.00
N LEU A 212 -4.30 -0.42 4.59
CA LEU A 212 -4.41 0.87 3.90
C LEU A 212 -3.05 1.37 3.47
N LEU A 213 -2.06 1.40 4.37
CA LEU A 213 -0.74 1.92 4.08
C LEU A 213 -0.06 1.12 2.96
N LEU A 214 -0.21 -0.21 2.98
CA LEU A 214 0.28 -1.12 1.95
C LEU A 214 -0.49 -1.04 0.61
N GLY A 215 -1.70 -0.49 0.60
CA GLY A 215 -2.52 -0.32 -0.61
C GLY A 215 -3.41 -1.50 -0.98
N PHE A 216 -3.73 -2.41 -0.04
CA PHE A 216 -4.60 -3.59 -0.15
C PHE A 216 -4.22 -4.66 -1.19
N THR A 217 -3.62 -4.28 -2.32
CA THR A 217 -3.19 -5.14 -3.43
C THR A 217 -1.77 -4.77 -3.87
N TYR A 218 -1.22 -5.53 -4.82
CA TYR A 218 0.11 -5.24 -5.40
C TYR A 218 0.11 -3.98 -6.30
N GLU A 219 -1.07 -3.49 -6.67
CA GLU A 219 -1.21 -2.41 -7.64
C GLU A 219 -0.51 -1.12 -7.19
N ARG A 220 -0.64 -0.71 -5.92
CA ARG A 220 0.03 0.49 -5.41
C ARG A 220 1.54 0.42 -5.56
N TYR A 221 2.13 -0.72 -5.25
CA TYR A 221 3.57 -0.95 -5.44
C TYR A 221 3.95 -0.90 -6.92
N SER A 222 3.16 -1.55 -7.77
CA SER A 222 3.36 -1.53 -9.23
C SER A 222 3.26 -0.12 -9.80
N TYR A 223 2.30 0.67 -9.34
CA TYR A 223 2.10 2.06 -9.74
C TYR A 223 3.31 2.92 -9.33
N ALA A 224 3.70 2.89 -8.06
CA ALA A 224 4.89 3.62 -7.59
C ALA A 224 6.15 3.22 -8.36
N SER A 225 6.34 1.91 -8.62
CA SER A 225 7.45 1.41 -9.41
C SER A 225 7.39 1.89 -10.87
N SER A 226 6.21 2.02 -11.47
CA SER A 226 6.07 2.52 -12.84
C SER A 226 6.49 3.99 -12.98
N LYS A 227 6.31 4.78 -11.93
CA LYS A 227 6.63 6.22 -11.93
C LYS A 227 8.12 6.51 -11.83
N ILE A 228 8.91 5.62 -11.26
CA ILE A 228 10.36 5.82 -11.11
C ILE A 228 11.17 5.42 -12.35
N HIS A 229 10.58 4.62 -13.25
CA HIS A 229 11.23 4.19 -14.47
C HIS A 229 10.97 5.17 -15.62
N PHE A 230 11.74 5.03 -16.69
CA PHE A 230 11.51 5.80 -17.90
C PHE A 230 10.07 5.60 -18.38
N ASN A 231 9.35 6.72 -18.52
CA ASN A 231 7.98 6.75 -19.02
C ASN A 231 7.95 7.54 -20.32
N SER A 232 7.26 7.02 -21.33
CA SER A 232 7.11 7.67 -22.63
C SER A 232 6.23 8.93 -22.57
N ASN A 233 5.47 9.09 -21.48
CA ASN A 233 4.51 10.17 -21.31
C ASN A 233 4.96 11.12 -20.19
N ILE A 234 4.79 12.43 -20.41
CA ILE A 234 4.92 13.45 -19.36
C ILE A 234 3.68 13.32 -18.45
N ASP A 235 3.90 13.01 -17.18
CA ASP A 235 2.84 12.88 -16.19
C ASP A 235 2.57 14.24 -15.54
N HIS A 236 1.46 14.87 -15.91
CA HIS A 236 1.03 16.12 -15.28
C HIS A 236 0.34 15.79 -13.95
N GLN A 237 1.09 15.85 -12.85
CA GLN A 237 0.50 15.75 -11.52
C GLN A 237 0.15 17.13 -10.95
N HIS A 238 -1.07 17.25 -10.44
CA HIS A 238 -1.49 18.40 -9.66
C HIS A 238 -0.72 18.46 -8.33
N SER A 239 -0.31 19.66 -7.94
CA SER A 239 0.40 19.94 -6.69
C SER A 239 -0.31 19.42 -5.44
N GLU A 240 -1.64 19.44 -5.43
CA GLU A 240 -2.46 18.90 -4.34
C GLU A 240 -2.27 17.38 -4.18
N VAL A 241 -2.14 16.64 -5.28
CA VAL A 241 -1.90 15.19 -5.26
C VAL A 241 -0.53 14.89 -4.67
N LEU A 242 0.48 15.69 -5.01
CA LEU A 242 1.84 15.56 -4.45
C LEU A 242 1.84 15.84 -2.94
N ALA A 243 1.21 16.95 -2.52
CA ALA A 243 1.10 17.30 -1.10
C ALA A 243 0.37 16.20 -0.30
N ASN A 244 -0.72 15.65 -0.85
CA ASN A 244 -1.45 14.55 -0.23
C ASN A 244 -0.63 13.25 -0.18
N THR A 245 0.18 12.98 -1.20
CA THR A 245 1.09 11.82 -1.21
C THR A 245 2.15 11.94 -0.13
N ILE A 246 2.71 13.12 0.09
CA ILE A 246 3.67 13.36 1.17
C ILE A 246 3.02 13.21 2.53
N ARG A 247 1.82 13.76 2.74
CA ARG A 247 1.06 13.54 3.99
C ARG A 247 0.82 12.05 4.24
N PHE A 248 0.44 11.31 3.20
CA PHE A 248 0.29 9.86 3.29
C PHE A 248 1.61 9.16 3.66
N MET A 249 2.74 9.58 3.08
CA MET A 249 4.07 9.07 3.43
C MET A 249 4.44 9.41 4.88
N MET A 250 4.13 10.60 5.38
CA MET A 250 4.34 10.98 6.78
C MET A 250 3.60 10.02 7.74
N VAL A 251 2.37 9.62 7.41
CA VAL A 251 1.64 8.59 8.19
C VAL A 251 2.31 7.22 8.07
N MET A 252 2.79 6.85 6.88
CA MET A 252 3.50 5.59 6.67
C MET A 252 4.79 5.52 7.49
N ILE A 253 5.64 6.55 7.44
CA ILE A 253 6.90 6.56 8.20
C ILE A 253 6.67 6.63 9.70
N ASN A 254 5.60 7.29 10.15
CA ASN A 254 5.20 7.24 11.54
C ASN A 254 4.94 5.79 12.00
N ARG A 255 4.13 5.05 11.22
CA ARG A 255 3.87 3.63 11.51
C ARG A 255 5.15 2.79 11.48
N ILE A 256 6.06 3.07 10.55
CA ILE A 256 7.39 2.42 10.49
C ILE A 256 8.19 2.69 11.78
N ILE A 257 8.27 3.94 12.25
CA ILE A 257 8.97 4.30 13.50
C ILE A 257 8.36 3.55 14.69
N CYS A 258 7.03 3.49 14.78
CA CYS A 258 6.36 2.71 15.83
C CYS A 258 6.73 1.22 15.76
N LEU A 259 6.70 0.61 14.56
CA LEU A 259 7.11 -0.79 14.39
C LEU A 259 8.58 -1.03 14.71
N CYS A 260 9.47 -0.07 14.42
CA CYS A 260 10.86 -0.13 14.85
C CYS A 260 10.97 -0.17 16.39
N GLY A 261 10.23 0.70 17.09
CA GLY A 261 10.16 0.67 18.56
C GLY A 261 9.60 -0.65 19.09
N GLU A 262 8.53 -1.17 18.49
CA GLU A 262 7.93 -2.46 18.85
C GLU A 262 8.90 -3.63 18.66
N VAL A 263 9.66 -3.66 17.56
CA VAL A 263 10.66 -4.72 17.29
C VAL A 263 11.87 -4.63 18.24
N LEU A 264 12.22 -3.43 18.69
CA LEU A 264 13.28 -3.20 19.70
C LEU A 264 12.79 -3.33 21.14
N GLU A 265 11.50 -3.57 21.35
CA GLU A 265 10.86 -3.57 22.67
C GLU A 265 11.04 -2.24 23.44
N ILE A 266 11.13 -1.11 22.72
CA ILE A 266 11.25 0.23 23.29
C ILE A 266 9.86 0.85 23.47
N THR A 267 9.46 1.05 24.72
CA THR A 267 8.12 1.56 25.10
C THR A 267 8.06 3.09 25.29
N ASP A 268 9.20 3.73 25.56
CA ASP A 268 9.30 5.16 25.91
C ASP A 268 9.54 6.06 24.68
N LEU A 269 8.95 5.73 23.55
CA LEU A 269 8.86 6.70 22.46
C LEU A 269 7.88 7.79 22.89
N ASP A 270 8.24 9.06 22.67
CA ASP A 270 7.29 10.18 22.76
C ASP A 270 6.11 9.80 21.86
N GLU A 271 5.06 9.25 22.49
CA GLU A 271 4.02 8.55 21.77
C GLU A 271 3.44 9.53 20.76
N ILE A 272 3.35 9.11 19.50
CA ILE A 272 2.47 9.80 18.55
C ILE A 272 1.04 9.38 18.91
N LYS A 273 0.60 9.79 20.12
CA LYS A 273 -0.77 9.65 20.68
C LYS A 273 -1.83 10.26 19.78
N ASN A 274 -1.43 11.00 18.75
CA ASN A 274 -2.32 11.69 17.84
C ASN A 274 -2.22 11.19 16.39
N LEU A 275 -1.81 9.94 16.17
CA LEU A 275 -1.95 9.28 14.86
C LEU A 275 -3.41 9.38 14.38
N ASP A 276 -4.37 9.31 15.31
CA ASP A 276 -5.80 9.52 15.05
C ASP A 276 -6.13 10.91 14.48
N VAL A 277 -5.46 11.99 14.91
CA VAL A 277 -5.71 13.36 14.42
C VAL A 277 -5.23 13.53 12.96
N TYR A 278 -4.16 12.83 12.58
CA TYR A 278 -3.64 12.84 11.21
C TYR A 278 -4.33 11.82 10.33
N MET A 279 -4.73 10.67 10.91
CA MET A 279 -5.65 9.73 10.30
C MET A 279 -7.01 10.37 10.06
N ASP A 280 -7.48 11.29 10.91
CA ASP A 280 -8.71 12.08 10.70
C ASP A 280 -8.61 13.00 9.47
N LYS A 281 -7.42 13.56 9.21
CA LYS A 281 -7.17 14.26 7.94
C LYS A 281 -7.09 13.30 6.76
N LEU A 282 -6.55 12.10 6.96
CA LEU A 282 -6.75 11.04 5.99
C LEU A 282 -8.22 10.61 5.94
N LYS A 283 -9.08 10.81 6.97
CA LYS A 283 -10.44 10.22 7.02
C LYS A 283 -11.33 10.66 5.87
N SER A 284 -11.19 11.91 5.40
CA SER A 284 -11.82 12.38 4.15
C SER A 284 -11.38 11.56 2.92
N SER A 285 -10.14 11.06 2.92
CA SER A 285 -9.58 10.08 1.97
C SER A 285 -9.65 8.61 2.46
N ILE A 286 -10.26 8.29 3.61
CA ILE A 286 -10.45 6.90 4.09
C ILE A 286 -11.82 6.35 3.69
N GLY A 287 -12.75 7.25 3.36
CA GLY A 287 -14.07 6.87 2.90
C GLY A 287 -14.05 5.90 1.71
N TRP A 288 -13.08 6.00 0.81
CA TRP A 288 -13.06 5.17 -0.41
C TRP A 288 -12.77 3.68 -0.13
N TYR A 289 -11.90 3.33 0.83
CA TYR A 289 -11.55 1.94 1.10
C TYR A 289 -12.32 1.34 2.29
N THR A 290 -13.01 2.17 3.08
CA THR A 290 -13.90 1.69 4.16
C THR A 290 -14.85 0.57 3.70
N PRO A 291 -15.50 0.66 2.51
CA PRO A 291 -16.34 -0.42 2.01
C PRO A 291 -15.60 -1.76 1.80
N LEU A 292 -14.28 -1.72 1.55
CA LEU A 292 -13.47 -2.91 1.34
C LEU A 292 -13.25 -3.70 2.63
N THR A 293 -13.29 -3.03 3.78
CA THR A 293 -12.97 -3.62 5.10
C THR A 293 -14.19 -3.75 6.01
N LYS A 294 -15.27 -3.01 5.74
CA LYS A 294 -16.53 -3.04 6.49
C LYS A 294 -17.69 -3.38 5.56
N ASP A 295 -18.64 -4.17 6.08
CA ASP A 295 -19.90 -4.44 5.38
C ASP A 295 -20.81 -3.22 5.56
N ILE A 296 -20.93 -2.39 4.53
CA ILE A 296 -21.67 -1.12 4.56
C ILE A 296 -22.78 -1.04 3.51
N TYR A 297 -22.89 -2.06 2.67
CA TYR A 297 -23.85 -2.14 1.57
C TYR A 297 -24.70 -3.38 1.75
N ASP A 298 -25.99 -3.27 1.48
CA ASP A 298 -26.92 -4.39 1.57
C ASP A 298 -27.32 -4.98 0.22
N ILE A 299 -27.83 -6.21 0.24
CA ILE A 299 -28.45 -6.77 -0.96
C ILE A 299 -29.61 -5.85 -1.35
N ASP A 300 -29.74 -5.60 -2.65
CA ASP A 300 -30.66 -4.65 -3.25
C ASP A 300 -30.38 -3.17 -3.01
N ASP A 301 -29.21 -2.81 -2.45
CA ASP A 301 -28.73 -1.43 -2.56
C ASP A 301 -28.43 -1.08 -4.02
N TYR A 302 -28.86 0.11 -4.43
CA TYR A 302 -28.58 0.67 -5.75
C TYR A 302 -27.25 1.42 -5.73
N VAL A 303 -26.39 1.07 -6.68
CA VAL A 303 -25.01 1.52 -6.75
C VAL A 303 -24.68 1.99 -8.16
N TYR A 304 -23.61 2.77 -8.25
CA TYR A 304 -22.97 3.07 -9.52
C TYR A 304 -21.48 2.80 -9.44
N THR A 305 -20.94 2.18 -10.48
CA THR A 305 -19.51 1.88 -10.62
C THR A 305 -18.71 3.16 -10.90
N LEU A 306 -17.38 3.11 -10.73
CA LEU A 306 -16.52 4.28 -10.97
C LEU A 306 -16.55 4.78 -12.43
N ASP A 307 -16.82 3.91 -13.40
CA ASP A 307 -17.05 4.24 -14.81
C ASP A 307 -18.50 4.71 -15.09
N GLY A 308 -19.34 4.83 -14.05
CA GLY A 308 -20.65 5.47 -14.11
C GLY A 308 -21.81 4.55 -14.50
N LYS A 309 -21.62 3.23 -14.52
CA LYS A 309 -22.69 2.26 -14.81
C LYS A 309 -23.59 2.09 -13.60
N LEU A 310 -24.89 1.94 -13.85
CA LEU A 310 -25.90 1.79 -12.81
C LEU A 310 -26.15 0.31 -12.57
N GLY A 311 -26.20 -0.08 -11.30
CA GLY A 311 -26.55 -1.44 -10.94
C GLY A 311 -27.17 -1.59 -9.57
N ARG A 312 -27.51 -2.83 -9.25
CA ARG A 312 -28.05 -3.24 -7.95
C ARG A 312 -27.29 -4.43 -7.40
N ILE A 313 -27.01 -4.42 -6.10
CA ILE A 313 -26.29 -5.52 -5.44
C ILE A 313 -27.18 -6.76 -5.36
N THR A 314 -26.69 -7.90 -5.84
CA THR A 314 -27.39 -9.19 -5.79
C THR A 314 -26.75 -10.20 -4.84
N GLU A 315 -25.45 -10.07 -4.59
CA GLU A 315 -24.71 -11.00 -3.73
C GLU A 315 -23.58 -10.29 -2.98
N LYS A 316 -23.28 -10.77 -1.77
CA LYS A 316 -22.12 -10.33 -0.97
C LYS A 316 -21.11 -11.47 -0.85
N LYS A 317 -19.83 -11.15 -1.01
CA LYS A 317 -18.71 -12.10 -0.84
C LYS A 317 -17.61 -11.46 -0.01
N THR A 318 -17.01 -12.27 0.87
CA THR A 318 -15.83 -11.87 1.65
C THR A 318 -14.65 -12.77 1.28
N SER A 319 -13.51 -12.16 0.96
CA SER A 319 -12.28 -12.89 0.70
C SER A 319 -11.83 -13.64 1.94
N ARG A 320 -11.80 -14.98 1.87
CA ARG A 320 -11.34 -15.84 2.98
C ARG A 320 -9.91 -15.54 3.43
N LYS A 321 -9.05 -15.04 2.53
CA LYS A 321 -7.63 -14.83 2.81
C LYS A 321 -7.32 -13.45 3.40
N TYR A 322 -8.08 -12.42 3.00
CA TYR A 322 -7.74 -11.03 3.32
C TYR A 322 -8.86 -10.26 4.03
N GLY A 323 -10.07 -10.84 4.10
CA GLY A 323 -11.25 -10.22 4.71
C GLY A 323 -11.93 -9.16 3.83
N TYR A 324 -11.45 -8.96 2.60
CA TYR A 324 -11.98 -7.92 1.71
C TYR A 324 -13.39 -8.21 1.24
N LYS A 325 -14.22 -7.17 1.17
CA LYS A 325 -15.60 -7.24 0.70
C LYS A 325 -15.67 -7.03 -0.83
N SER A 326 -16.45 -7.86 -1.49
CA SER A 326 -16.78 -7.76 -2.91
C SER A 326 -18.26 -8.07 -3.08
N TYR A 327 -18.90 -7.42 -4.04
CA TYR A 327 -20.33 -7.50 -4.24
C TYR A 327 -20.62 -7.79 -5.70
N LYS A 328 -21.62 -8.63 -5.95
CA LYS A 328 -22.11 -8.89 -7.29
C LYS A 328 -23.13 -7.82 -7.65
N ILE A 329 -22.94 -7.16 -8.78
CA ILE A 329 -23.77 -6.07 -9.25
C ILE A 329 -24.48 -6.53 -10.52
N LEU A 330 -25.81 -6.48 -10.50
CA LEU A 330 -26.66 -6.61 -11.68
C LEU A 330 -26.77 -5.24 -12.34
N PHE A 331 -26.38 -5.12 -13.61
CA PHE A 331 -26.48 -3.87 -14.36
C PHE A 331 -27.93 -3.59 -14.74
N LEU A 332 -28.38 -2.35 -14.52
CA LEU A 332 -29.76 -1.92 -14.84
C LEU A 332 -29.83 -1.18 -16.17
N ASN A 333 -28.72 -0.55 -16.58
CA ASN A 333 -28.56 0.10 -17.87
C ASN A 333 -27.62 -0.69 -18.78
N ASP A 334 -27.64 -0.38 -20.07
CA ASP A 334 -26.68 -0.96 -21.03
C ASP A 334 -25.26 -0.55 -20.62
N ASN A 335 -24.44 -1.54 -20.30
CA ASN A 335 -23.03 -1.36 -19.99
C ASN A 335 -22.15 -1.39 -21.25
N GLY A 336 -22.69 -1.69 -22.44
CA GLY A 336 -21.97 -1.73 -23.71
C GLY A 336 -21.14 -3.00 -23.92
N GLU A 337 -21.20 -3.91 -22.95
CA GLU A 337 -20.53 -5.20 -22.94
C GLU A 337 -21.65 -6.17 -22.57
N ASN A 338 -21.92 -7.26 -23.32
CA ASN A 338 -23.08 -8.15 -23.06
C ASN A 338 -22.97 -8.95 -21.73
N ILE A 339 -22.74 -8.26 -20.61
CA ILE A 339 -22.48 -8.75 -19.26
C ILE A 339 -23.63 -8.25 -18.41
N VAL A 340 -24.47 -9.17 -17.94
CA VAL A 340 -25.66 -8.83 -17.16
C VAL A 340 -25.29 -8.52 -15.70
N GLU A 341 -24.30 -9.22 -15.16
CA GLU A 341 -23.86 -9.10 -13.77
C GLU A 341 -22.37 -9.44 -13.62
N ASP A 342 -21.68 -8.77 -12.69
CA ASP A 342 -20.28 -9.07 -12.37
C ASP A 342 -19.93 -8.73 -10.90
N TYR A 343 -18.80 -9.25 -10.40
CA TYR A 343 -18.29 -8.96 -9.08
C TYR A 343 -17.32 -7.78 -9.08
N PHE A 344 -17.60 -6.82 -8.20
CA PHE A 344 -16.73 -5.68 -7.96
C PHE A 344 -16.19 -5.69 -6.54
N PRO A 345 -14.90 -5.36 -6.32
CA PRO A 345 -14.41 -4.93 -5.03
C PRO A 345 -15.25 -3.75 -4.51
N ALA A 346 -15.51 -3.73 -3.20
CA ALA A 346 -16.45 -2.77 -2.61
C ALA A 346 -16.09 -1.28 -2.80
N HIS A 347 -14.83 -0.98 -3.10
CA HIS A 347 -14.34 0.39 -3.29
C HIS A 347 -14.48 0.89 -4.74
N GLU A 348 -14.86 0.03 -5.69
CA GLU A 348 -14.99 0.35 -7.12
C GLU A 348 -16.41 0.79 -7.51
N PHE A 349 -17.27 1.01 -6.53
CA PHE A 349 -18.61 1.53 -6.73
C PHE A 349 -19.07 2.30 -5.50
N LYS A 350 -20.12 3.10 -5.68
CA LYS A 350 -20.73 3.92 -4.64
C LYS A 350 -22.23 3.71 -4.61
N ARG A 351 -22.80 3.68 -3.41
CA ARG A 351 -24.26 3.68 -3.24
C ARG A 351 -24.85 5.02 -3.64
N ILE A 352 -25.97 4.98 -4.35
CA ILE A 352 -26.73 6.18 -4.75
C ILE A 352 -27.36 6.82 -3.51
N GLN A 353 -28.22 6.07 -2.82
CA GLN A 353 -28.85 6.40 -1.52
C GLN A 353 -29.17 5.11 -0.77
N PRO A 354 -29.42 5.18 0.55
CA PRO A 354 -30.05 4.09 1.29
C PRO A 354 -31.38 3.69 0.64
N LYS A 355 -31.66 2.38 0.57
CA LYS A 355 -32.89 1.79 0.00
C LYS A 355 -34.15 2.55 0.44
N GLU A 356 -34.35 2.73 1.74
CA GLU A 356 -35.51 3.44 2.32
C GLU A 356 -35.73 4.84 1.73
N LYS A 357 -34.66 5.60 1.49
CA LYS A 357 -34.76 6.94 0.90
C LYS A 357 -35.14 6.89 -0.58
N LEU A 358 -34.63 5.90 -1.32
CA LEU A 358 -35.02 5.71 -2.72
C LEU A 358 -36.50 5.37 -2.84
N TYR A 359 -37.00 4.51 -1.94
CA TYR A 359 -38.43 4.22 -1.86
C TYR A 359 -39.25 5.49 -1.61
N ASP A 360 -38.85 6.31 -0.64
CA ASP A 360 -39.54 7.57 -0.36
C ASP A 360 -39.48 8.55 -1.55
N MET A 361 -38.33 8.69 -2.19
CA MET A 361 -38.15 9.59 -3.33
C MET A 361 -38.93 9.14 -4.57
N VAL A 362 -39.03 7.84 -4.83
CA VAL A 362 -39.72 7.32 -6.01
C VAL A 362 -41.22 7.17 -5.76
N PHE A 363 -41.63 6.58 -4.64
CA PHE A 363 -43.03 6.20 -4.42
C PHE A 363 -43.83 7.22 -3.61
N LYS A 364 -43.25 7.94 -2.65
CA LYS A 364 -43.99 8.98 -1.91
C LYS A 364 -44.04 10.31 -2.65
N SER A 365 -43.05 10.58 -3.50
CA SER A 365 -42.88 11.90 -4.13
C SER A 365 -43.44 11.99 -5.55
N GLN A 366 -43.78 10.86 -6.19
CA GLN A 366 -44.33 10.83 -7.54
C GLN A 366 -45.78 10.32 -7.55
N PRO A 367 -46.77 11.15 -7.92
CA PRO A 367 -48.19 10.78 -7.89
C PRO A 367 -48.54 9.54 -8.72
N GLN A 368 -47.83 9.30 -9.84
CA GLN A 368 -48.08 8.15 -10.70
C GLN A 368 -47.73 6.79 -10.09
N PHE A 369 -46.82 6.74 -9.09
CA PHE A 369 -46.42 5.50 -8.42
C PHE A 369 -47.06 5.33 -7.04
N LYS A 370 -47.81 6.34 -6.58
CA LYS A 370 -48.48 6.36 -5.28
C LYS A 370 -49.55 5.27 -5.15
N GLY A 371 -50.34 5.05 -6.22
CA GLY A 371 -51.37 3.99 -6.26
C GLY A 371 -50.78 2.58 -6.12
N ILE A 372 -49.61 2.34 -6.72
CA ILE A 372 -48.90 1.06 -6.61
C ILE A 372 -48.47 0.81 -5.17
N TYR A 373 -47.99 1.83 -4.44
CA TYR A 373 -47.57 1.66 -3.04
C TYR A 373 -48.74 1.42 -2.08
N GLU A 374 -49.88 2.09 -2.31
CA GLU A 374 -51.10 1.97 -1.50
C GLU A 374 -51.83 0.64 -1.70
N GLU A 375 -51.61 -0.05 -2.83
CA GLU A 375 -52.19 -1.37 -3.16
C GLU A 375 -51.56 -2.57 -2.43
N ASN A 376 -50.58 -2.35 -1.54
CA ASN A 376 -49.84 -3.41 -0.83
C ASN A 376 -49.18 -4.47 -1.75
N PRO A 377 -48.44 -4.05 -2.81
CA PRO A 377 -47.81 -4.94 -3.77
C PRO A 377 -46.74 -5.83 -3.12
N ASP A 378 -46.53 -7.01 -3.70
CA ASP A 378 -45.41 -7.87 -3.31
C ASP A 378 -44.04 -7.18 -3.53
N GLU A 379 -43.03 -7.63 -2.78
CA GLU A 379 -41.69 -7.03 -2.79
C GLU A 379 -41.03 -7.08 -4.18
N VAL A 380 -41.40 -8.06 -5.00
CA VAL A 380 -40.87 -8.25 -6.37
C VAL A 380 -41.36 -7.14 -7.30
N LYS A 381 -42.66 -6.79 -7.24
CA LYS A 381 -43.23 -5.69 -8.02
C LYS A 381 -42.66 -4.35 -7.60
N LEU A 382 -42.57 -4.10 -6.30
CA LEU A 382 -41.96 -2.88 -5.76
C LEU A 382 -40.52 -2.69 -6.25
N LYS A 383 -39.75 -3.78 -6.27
CA LYS A 383 -38.38 -3.80 -6.76
C LYS A 383 -38.29 -3.55 -8.26
N SER A 384 -39.16 -4.18 -9.07
CA SER A 384 -39.22 -3.94 -10.52
C SER A 384 -39.53 -2.48 -10.84
N CYS A 385 -40.51 -1.88 -10.15
CA CYS A 385 -40.85 -0.47 -10.33
C CYS A 385 -39.69 0.45 -9.93
N LEU A 386 -38.96 0.11 -8.87
CA LEU A 386 -37.81 0.91 -8.42
C LEU A 386 -36.61 0.78 -9.38
N ASP A 387 -36.34 -0.42 -9.91
CA ASP A 387 -35.33 -0.67 -10.95
C ASP A 387 -35.61 0.21 -12.19
N GLU A 388 -36.86 0.22 -12.69
CA GLU A 388 -37.27 1.05 -13.83
C GLU A 388 -37.18 2.56 -13.53
N ALA A 389 -37.70 3.00 -12.38
CA ALA A 389 -37.72 4.42 -12.03
C ALA A 389 -36.29 5.00 -11.90
N ILE A 390 -35.39 4.27 -11.27
CA ILE A 390 -33.99 4.69 -11.11
C ILE A 390 -33.27 4.69 -12.46
N LYS A 391 -33.52 3.66 -13.30
CA LYS A 391 -32.97 3.60 -14.66
C LYS A 391 -33.36 4.82 -15.50
N VAL A 392 -34.66 5.17 -15.52
CA VAL A 392 -35.16 6.32 -16.29
C VAL A 392 -34.52 7.62 -15.82
N VAL A 393 -34.42 7.84 -14.51
CA VAL A 393 -33.74 9.01 -13.95
C VAL A 393 -32.28 9.08 -14.37
N TRP A 394 -31.59 7.93 -14.36
CA TRP A 394 -30.19 7.82 -14.70
C TRP A 394 -29.94 8.14 -16.18
N GLU A 395 -30.77 7.60 -17.08
CA GLU A 395 -30.72 7.83 -18.53
C GLU A 395 -31.05 9.29 -18.89
N LEU A 396 -31.97 9.93 -18.16
CA LEU A 396 -32.29 11.35 -18.32
C LEU A 396 -31.20 12.29 -17.77
N SER A 397 -30.06 11.77 -17.32
CA SER A 397 -28.97 12.55 -16.71
C SER A 397 -29.40 13.36 -15.48
N LEU A 398 -30.49 12.94 -14.81
CA LEU A 398 -31.00 13.56 -13.58
C LEU A 398 -30.41 12.92 -12.31
N LYS A 399 -29.30 12.18 -12.46
CA LYS A 399 -28.60 11.44 -11.40
C LYS A 399 -28.26 12.27 -10.17
N ASP A 400 -27.94 13.55 -10.35
CA ASP A 400 -27.59 14.46 -9.25
C ASP A 400 -28.74 14.66 -8.26
N LYS A 401 -29.99 14.41 -8.67
CA LYS A 401 -31.15 14.43 -7.76
C LYS A 401 -31.12 13.30 -6.74
N TYR A 402 -30.47 12.19 -7.06
CA TYR A 402 -30.45 10.98 -6.24
C TYR A 402 -29.08 10.71 -5.63
N ILE A 403 -27.97 11.17 -6.19
CA ILE A 403 -26.65 10.91 -5.59
C ILE A 403 -26.54 11.57 -4.20
N ASN A 404 -26.08 10.81 -3.22
CA ASN A 404 -25.81 11.32 -1.88
C ASN A 404 -24.61 12.28 -1.89
N ASN A 405 -24.89 13.58 -2.01
CA ASN A 405 -23.87 14.65 -2.03
C ASN A 405 -23.10 14.83 -0.69
N LYS A 406 -23.38 14.04 0.35
CA LYS A 406 -22.68 14.08 1.65
C LYS A 406 -21.48 13.15 1.78
N ALA A 407 -21.03 12.51 0.70
CA ALA A 407 -19.83 11.65 0.70
C ALA A 407 -18.68 12.27 -0.13
N LYS A 408 -18.39 13.55 0.09
CA LYS A 408 -17.14 14.20 -0.31
C LYS A 408 -16.18 14.26 0.87
#